data_AF-A0A9Q3PMG9-F1
#
_entry.id   AF-A0A9Q3PMG9-F1
#
_cell.length_a   1.000
_cell.length_b   1.000
_cell.length_c   1.000
_cell.angle_alpha   90.00
_cell.angle_beta   90.00
_cell.angle_gamma   90.00
#
_symmetry.space_group_name_H-M   'P 1'
#
loop_
_entity.id
_entity.type
_entity.pdbx_description
1 polymer ?
#
loop_
_entity_poly.entity_id
_entity_poly.type
_entity_poly.pdbx_seq_one_letter_code
_entity_poly.pdbx_strand_id
1 'polypeptide(L)'
;MKQIFIPKNHFIYKPFSNCLAGFLQKAGIMEILHQHQQSQTPKDSSKCEIWDGLVWRRFTGTTNIHEPPFMSVPGALAFSIYVDWFNAHGKSTWLASIGAIMLICLNLPPSKRLKP
;
A
#
# COMPACT_ATOMS: atom_id res chain seq x y z
N MET A 1 -0.33 -38.26 -25.92
CA MET A 1 -0.03 -38.34 -24.47
C MET A 1 -0.45 -37.03 -23.81
N LYS A 2 -1.24 -37.07 -22.72
CA LYS A 2 -1.59 -35.87 -21.95
C LYS A 2 -0.42 -35.53 -21.03
N GLN A 3 0.07 -34.30 -21.12
CA GLN A 3 1.12 -33.80 -20.23
C GLN A 3 0.51 -33.56 -18.83
N ILE A 4 1.01 -34.29 -17.83
CA ILE A 4 0.60 -34.14 -16.44
C ILE A 4 1.58 -33.17 -15.77
N PHE A 5 1.07 -32.06 -15.23
CA PHE A 5 1.87 -31.12 -14.46
C PHE A 5 1.78 -31.46 -12.98
N ILE A 6 2.91 -31.80 -12.36
CA ILE A 6 3.01 -32.03 -10.92
C ILE A 6 3.50 -30.71 -10.27
N PRO A 7 2.72 -30.07 -9.41
CA PRO A 7 3.17 -28.88 -8.68
C PRO A 7 4.42 -29.20 -7.87
N LYS A 8 5.48 -28.40 -8.03
CA LYS A 8 6.71 -28.57 -7.23
C LYS A 8 6.56 -28.05 -5.80
N ASN A 9 5.75 -27.01 -5.60
CA ASN A 9 5.47 -26.39 -4.31
C ASN A 9 4.01 -25.92 -4.26
N HIS A 10 3.44 -25.91 -3.06
CA HIS A 10 2.15 -25.25 -2.84
C HIS A 10 2.36 -23.74 -2.76
N PHE A 11 1.54 -22.99 -3.50
CA PHE A 11 1.46 -21.55 -3.33
C PHE A 11 0.79 -21.25 -1.99
N ILE A 12 1.56 -20.73 -1.03
CA ILE A 12 1.03 -20.30 0.25
C ILE A 12 0.34 -18.95 0.03
N TYR A 13 -0.98 -18.94 0.15
CA TYR A 13 -1.80 -17.76 -0.04
C TYR A 13 -2.49 -17.39 1.26
N LYS A 14 -2.54 -16.08 1.55
CA LYS A 14 -3.40 -15.52 2.59
C LYS A 14 -4.35 -14.52 1.94
N PRO A 15 -5.68 -14.64 2.14
CA PRO A 15 -6.63 -13.67 1.63
C PRO A 15 -6.28 -12.25 2.05
N PHE A 16 -6.46 -11.29 1.14
CA PHE A 16 -6.17 -9.88 1.42
C PHE A 16 -6.95 -9.40 2.65
N SER A 17 -8.22 -9.79 2.80
CA SER A 17 -9.04 -9.49 3.97
C SER A 17 -8.38 -9.94 5.28
N ASN A 18 -7.79 -11.14 5.31
CA ASN A 18 -7.11 -11.67 6.49
C ASN A 18 -5.79 -10.93 6.76
N CYS A 19 -5.08 -10.50 5.72
CA CYS A 19 -3.89 -9.66 5.84
C CYS A 19 -4.25 -8.27 6.38
N LEU A 20 -5.29 -7.66 5.82
CA LEU A 20 -5.77 -6.34 6.21
C LEU A 20 -6.30 -6.33 7.64
N ALA A 21 -7.12 -7.31 8.01
CA ALA A 21 -7.61 -7.48 9.38
C ALA A 21 -6.43 -7.59 10.36
N GLY A 22 -5.46 -8.45 10.06
CA GLY A 22 -4.26 -8.59 10.89
C GLY A 22 -3.41 -7.30 10.95
N PHE A 23 -3.41 -6.47 9.91
CA PHE A 23 -2.76 -5.16 9.93
C PHE A 23 -3.49 -4.17 10.83
N LEU A 24 -4.81 -4.04 10.69
CA LEU A 24 -5.64 -3.10 11.45
C LEU A 24 -5.74 -3.47 12.94
N GLN A 25 -5.63 -4.77 13.27
CA GLN A 25 -5.63 -5.27 14.65
C GLN A 25 -4.29 -5.06 15.38
N LYS A 26 -3.23 -4.62 14.70
CA LYS A 26 -1.96 -4.31 15.38
C LYS A 26 -2.17 -3.12 16.33
N ALA A 27 -1.74 -3.30 17.58
CA ALA A 27 -1.84 -2.26 18.59
C ALA A 27 -1.24 -0.93 18.11
N GLY A 28 -1.99 0.17 18.26
CA GLY A 28 -1.56 1.51 17.87
C GLY A 28 -1.80 1.87 16.40
N ILE A 29 -2.14 0.93 15.51
CA ILE A 29 -2.32 1.25 14.08
C ILE A 29 -3.50 2.19 13.87
N MET A 30 -4.66 1.91 14.47
CA MET A 30 -5.85 2.73 14.29
C MET A 30 -5.65 4.15 14.84
N GLU A 31 -4.97 4.28 15.98
CA GLU A 31 -4.63 5.56 16.59
C GLU A 31 -3.68 6.36 15.69
N ILE A 32 -2.64 5.72 15.14
CA ILE A 32 -1.70 6.36 14.21
C ILE A 32 -2.42 6.84 12.94
N LEU A 33 -3.29 6.01 12.37
CA LEU A 33 -4.06 6.36 11.18
C LEU A 33 -4.95 7.59 11.44
N HIS A 34 -5.67 7.60 12.57
CA HIS A 34 -6.54 8.69 12.96
C HIS A 34 -5.78 10.01 13.20
N GLN A 35 -4.69 9.95 13.97
CA GLN A 35 -3.84 11.12 14.26
C GLN A 35 -3.24 11.71 12.98
N HIS A 36 -2.76 10.86 12.08
CA HIS A 36 -2.19 11.32 10.82
C HIS A 36 -3.25 11.98 9.94
N GLN A 37 -4.46 11.41 9.84
CA GLN A 37 -5.57 12.03 9.10
C GLN A 37 -5.91 13.43 9.62
N GLN A 38 -5.93 13.63 10.95
CA GLN A 38 -6.17 14.94 11.55
C GLN A 38 -5.02 15.93 11.30
N SER A 39 -3.78 15.45 11.22
CA SER A 39 -2.59 16.29 11.03
C SER A 39 -2.45 16.86 9.61
N GLN A 40 -3.16 16.29 8.62
CA GLN A 40 -3.09 16.71 7.22
C GLN A 40 -3.84 18.03 6.91
N THR A 41 -4.31 18.76 7.92
CA THR A 41 -4.78 20.14 7.73
C THR A 41 -3.66 20.99 7.11
N PRO A 42 -3.94 21.76 6.06
CA PRO A 42 -2.91 22.47 5.31
C PRO A 42 -2.27 23.56 6.19
N LYS A 43 -1.11 23.25 6.77
CA LYS A 43 -0.22 24.24 7.37
C LYS A 43 0.79 24.65 6.30
N ASP A 44 0.51 25.80 5.69
CA ASP A 44 1.40 26.54 4.82
C ASP A 44 1.89 25.87 3.53
N SER A 45 2.35 26.71 2.62
CA SER A 45 2.62 26.52 1.18
C SER A 45 3.64 25.43 0.76
N SER A 46 4.13 24.60 1.68
CA SER A 46 5.09 23.53 1.38
C SER A 46 4.37 22.20 1.16
N LYS A 47 4.48 21.64 -0.06
CA LYS A 47 4.01 20.28 -0.35
C LYS A 47 5.07 19.31 0.19
N CYS A 48 4.77 18.65 1.31
CA CYS A 48 5.72 17.78 2.00
C CYS A 48 5.47 16.29 1.71
N GLU A 49 4.29 15.92 1.19
CA GLU A 49 3.93 14.51 0.99
C GLU A 49 3.20 14.22 -0.33
N ILE A 50 3.14 12.92 -0.69
CA ILE A 50 2.34 12.40 -1.82
C ILE A 50 0.89 12.92 -1.72
N TRP A 51 0.34 13.01 -0.51
CA TRP A 51 -1.02 13.47 -0.23
C TRP A 51 -1.26 14.96 -0.49
N ASP A 52 -0.21 15.76 -0.57
CA ASP A 52 -0.31 17.18 -0.94
C ASP A 52 -0.51 17.38 -2.44
N GLY A 53 -0.39 16.30 -3.23
CA GLY A 53 -0.71 16.28 -4.64
C GLY A 53 -2.18 16.62 -4.88
N LEU A 54 -2.44 17.50 -5.86
CA LEU A 54 -3.79 17.93 -6.21
C LEU A 54 -4.71 16.76 -6.57
N VAL A 55 -4.15 15.72 -7.19
CA VAL A 55 -4.87 14.50 -7.54
C VAL A 55 -5.51 13.86 -6.32
N TRP A 56 -4.78 13.72 -5.21
CA TRP A 56 -5.29 13.05 -4.01
C TRP A 56 -6.23 13.95 -3.19
N ARG A 57 -5.98 15.26 -3.18
CA ARG A 57 -6.87 16.23 -2.51
C ARG A 57 -8.22 16.40 -3.21
N ARG A 58 -8.34 15.99 -4.47
CA ARG A 58 -9.58 16.11 -5.27
C ARG A 58 -10.17 14.77 -5.68
N PHE A 59 -9.45 13.67 -5.48
CA PHE A 59 -9.93 12.34 -5.82
C PHE A 59 -11.08 11.98 -4.90
N THR A 60 -12.30 11.91 -5.43
CA THR A 60 -13.50 11.50 -4.68
C THR A 60 -13.71 9.98 -4.71
N GLY A 61 -13.05 9.27 -5.63
CA GLY A 61 -13.26 7.84 -5.83
C GLY A 61 -14.54 7.49 -6.60
N THR A 62 -15.32 8.49 -6.98
CA THR A 62 -16.57 8.36 -7.74
C THR A 62 -16.55 9.31 -8.94
N THR A 63 -17.55 9.19 -9.82
CA THR A 63 -17.74 10.15 -10.93
C THR A 63 -18.34 11.47 -10.45
N ASN A 64 -18.78 11.56 -9.19
CA ASN A 64 -19.40 12.75 -8.62
C ASN A 64 -18.32 13.66 -8.00
N ILE A 65 -18.10 14.83 -8.61
CA ILE A 65 -17.12 15.81 -8.15
C ILE A 65 -17.57 16.58 -6.90
N HIS A 66 -18.84 16.50 -6.52
CA HIS A 66 -19.38 17.18 -5.33
C HIS A 66 -19.17 16.38 -4.05
N GLU A 67 -18.72 15.12 -4.14
CA GLU A 67 -18.40 14.32 -2.97
C GLU A 67 -17.13 14.80 -2.29
N PRO A 68 -17.00 14.60 -0.96
CA PRO A 68 -15.76 14.93 -0.27
C PRO A 68 -14.60 14.11 -0.85
N PRO A 69 -13.37 14.64 -0.81
CA PRO A 69 -12.19 13.88 -1.22
C PRO A 69 -12.12 12.55 -0.47
N PHE A 70 -11.84 11.45 -1.16
CA PHE A 70 -11.82 10.09 -0.64
C PHE A 70 -11.02 9.98 0.67
N MET A 71 -9.81 10.58 0.69
CA MET A 71 -8.91 10.56 1.85
C MET A 71 -9.40 11.37 3.06
N SER A 72 -10.44 12.20 2.90
CA SER A 72 -11.06 12.91 4.02
C SER A 72 -12.12 12.07 4.75
N VAL A 73 -12.62 10.99 4.12
CA VAL A 73 -13.66 10.14 4.69
C VAL A 73 -13.07 9.24 5.78
N PRO A 74 -13.66 9.19 6.99
CA PRO A 74 -13.20 8.28 8.05
C PRO A 74 -13.19 6.82 7.60
N GLY A 75 -12.07 6.13 7.84
CA GLY A 75 -11.91 4.73 7.44
C GLY A 75 -11.53 4.51 5.97
N ALA A 76 -11.42 5.57 5.16
CA ALA A 76 -10.86 5.46 3.82
C ALA A 76 -9.39 5.07 3.90
N LEU A 77 -9.06 3.92 3.30
CA LEU A 77 -7.69 3.42 3.22
C LEU A 77 -7.23 3.40 1.77
N ALA A 78 -6.04 3.92 1.55
CA ALA A 78 -5.36 3.91 0.29
C ALA A 78 -4.02 3.21 0.42
N PHE A 79 -3.71 2.40 -0.60
CA PHE A 79 -2.51 1.59 -0.63
C PHE A 79 -1.74 1.83 -1.92
N SER A 80 -0.41 1.84 -1.82
CA SER A 80 0.47 1.72 -2.97
C SER A 80 0.89 0.26 -3.14
N ILE A 81 0.92 -0.21 -4.38
CA ILE A 81 1.50 -1.51 -4.74
C ILE A 81 2.88 -1.25 -5.33
N TYR A 82 3.89 -1.87 -4.73
CA TYR A 82 5.23 -1.94 -5.28
C TYR A 82 5.46 -3.34 -5.84
N VAL A 83 5.96 -3.41 -7.08
CA VAL A 83 6.25 -4.66 -7.80
C VAL A 83 7.66 -4.53 -8.35
N ASP A 84 8.57 -5.39 -7.90
CA ASP A 84 9.94 -5.40 -8.42
C ASP A 84 10.47 -6.83 -8.53
N TRP A 85 11.27 -7.09 -9.55
CA TRP A 85 11.96 -8.36 -9.81
C TRP A 85 13.43 -8.06 -10.00
N PHE A 86 14.27 -8.59 -9.11
CA PHE A 86 15.71 -8.41 -9.17
C PHE A 86 16.45 -9.74 -9.20
N ASN A 87 17.65 -9.72 -9.78
CA ASN A 87 18.53 -10.87 -9.79
C ASN A 87 19.30 -10.95 -8.46
N ALA A 88 18.93 -11.91 -7.62
CA ALA A 88 19.53 -12.08 -6.30
C ALA A 88 21.02 -12.51 -6.33
N HIS A 89 21.52 -12.97 -7.47
CA HIS A 89 22.87 -13.54 -7.61
C HIS A 89 23.83 -12.66 -8.45
N GLY A 90 23.45 -11.41 -8.75
CA GLY A 90 24.30 -10.47 -9.50
C GLY A 90 24.24 -10.63 -11.02
N LYS A 91 24.97 -9.74 -11.74
CA LYS A 91 24.76 -9.38 -13.16
C LYS A 91 24.86 -10.48 -14.23
N SER A 92 25.09 -11.75 -13.91
CA SER A 92 25.49 -12.75 -14.93
C SER A 92 24.76 -14.09 -14.94
N THR A 93 23.85 -14.39 -14.01
CA THR A 93 23.18 -15.70 -14.02
C THR A 93 21.67 -15.54 -14.12
N TRP A 94 21.09 -15.92 -15.26
CA TRP A 94 19.65 -15.95 -15.53
C TRP A 94 18.92 -17.07 -14.75
N LEU A 95 19.59 -17.67 -13.77
CA LEU A 95 19.20 -18.92 -13.14
C LEU A 95 18.08 -18.74 -12.11
N ALA A 96 17.97 -17.56 -11.51
CA ALA A 96 16.90 -17.25 -10.56
C ALA A 96 16.63 -15.75 -10.51
N SER A 97 15.35 -15.38 -10.50
CA SER A 97 14.89 -14.02 -10.22
C SER A 97 14.02 -14.03 -8.97
N ILE A 98 14.20 -13.03 -8.11
CA ILE A 98 13.39 -12.86 -6.91
C ILE A 98 12.48 -11.66 -7.13
N GLY A 99 11.19 -11.89 -6.97
CA GLY A 99 10.15 -10.88 -7.04
C GLY A 99 9.64 -10.49 -5.67
N ALA A 100 9.41 -9.19 -5.46
CA ALA A 100 8.69 -8.68 -4.32
C ALA A 100 7.45 -7.92 -4.81
N ILE A 101 6.29 -8.29 -4.25
CA ILE A 101 5.06 -7.51 -4.35
C ILE A 101 4.73 -7.04 -2.94
N MET A 102 4.76 -5.73 -2.72
CA MET A 102 4.50 -5.11 -1.42
C MET A 102 3.31 -4.17 -1.50
N LEU A 103 2.45 -4.23 -0.49
CA LEU A 103 1.32 -3.33 -0.33
C LEU A 103 1.60 -2.40 0.85
N ILE A 104 1.66 -1.09 0.58
CA ILE A 104 2.05 -0.06 1.54
C ILE A 104 0.82 0.77 1.87
N CYS A 105 0.41 0.82 3.15
CA CYS A 105 -0.68 1.69 3.61
C CYS A 105 -0.20 3.14 3.61
N LEU A 106 -0.70 3.93 2.66
CA LEU A 106 -0.28 5.31 2.51
C LEU A 106 -0.90 6.22 3.59
N ASN A 107 -1.97 5.79 4.25
CA ASN A 107 -2.57 6.50 5.39
C ASN A 107 -1.68 6.53 6.63
N LEU A 108 -0.61 5.73 6.68
CA LEU A 108 0.40 5.87 7.74
C LEU A 108 1.24 7.14 7.50
N PRO A 109 1.79 7.77 8.55
CA PRO A 109 2.77 8.84 8.38
C PRO A 109 4.04 8.31 7.72
N PRO A 110 4.81 9.12 6.96
CA PRO A 110 5.98 8.67 6.22
C PRO A 110 6.99 7.89 7.07
N SER A 111 7.23 8.33 8.30
CA SER A 111 8.12 7.68 9.29
C SER A 111 7.71 6.26 9.68
N LYS A 112 6.48 5.84 9.33
CA LYS A 112 5.93 4.51 9.61
C LYS A 112 5.59 3.72 8.34
N ARG A 113 5.56 4.34 7.15
CA ARG A 113 5.27 3.66 5.87
C ARG A 113 6.39 2.72 5.45
N LEU A 114 7.62 3.19 5.55
CA LEU A 114 8.83 2.48 5.16
C LEU A 114 9.75 2.43 6.37
N LYS A 115 9.62 1.36 7.16
CA LYS A 115 10.66 1.04 8.14
C LYS A 115 11.78 0.30 7.40
N PRO A 116 13.05 0.65 7.63
CA PRO A 116 14.18 -0.14 7.15
C PRO A 116 14.12 -1.57 7.69
#